data_AF-A0A223EE44-F1
#
_entry.id   AF-A0A223EE44-F1
#
_cell.length_a   1.000
_cell.length_b   1.000
_cell.length_c   1.000
_cell.angle_alpha   90.00
_cell.angle_beta   90.00
_cell.angle_gamma   90.00
#
_symmetry.space_group_name_H-M   'P 1'
#
loop_
_entity.id
_entity.type
_entity.pdbx_description
1 polymer ?
#
loop_
_entity_poly.entity_id
_entity_poly.type
_entity_poly.pdbx_seq_one_letter_code
_entity_poly.pdbx_strand_id
1 'polypeptide(L)'
;MLYISDIEKIINNTLNANTIKFNYLQVNGYKGKIRIKETEEDFVKIILYRMIGYYLDFKKNKHDLRILMYGHEEEKEKLKSEIETNAWDYGRTLIPEQLLESYDKVRELDKMLIN
;
A
#
# COMPACT_ATOMS: atom_id res chain seq x y z
N MET A 1 9.73 1.57 3.38
CA MET A 1 9.52 1.92 1.97
C MET A 1 9.74 0.73 1.05
N LEU A 2 8.65 0.05 0.72
CA LEU A 2 8.43 -0.33 -0.67
C LEU A 2 8.57 0.98 -1.46
N TYR A 3 9.55 1.05 -2.35
CA TYR A 3 9.94 2.31 -2.96
C TYR A 3 8.75 2.88 -3.75
N ILE A 4 8.47 4.16 -3.52
CA ILE A 4 7.43 4.97 -4.19
C ILE A 4 7.58 4.94 -5.73
N SER A 5 8.77 4.62 -6.26
CA SER A 5 9.01 4.40 -7.69
C SER A 5 8.34 3.13 -8.27
N ASP A 6 7.86 2.21 -7.42
CA ASP A 6 7.16 0.99 -7.84
C ASP A 6 5.63 1.17 -7.91
N ILE A 7 5.06 2.26 -7.37
CA ILE A 7 3.60 2.47 -7.30
C ILE A 7 3.02 2.52 -8.72
N GLU A 8 3.55 3.34 -9.63
CA GLU A 8 3.10 3.43 -11.03
C GLU A 8 3.14 2.09 -11.78
N LYS A 9 4.18 1.29 -11.50
CA LYS A 9 4.37 -0.03 -12.10
C LYS A 9 3.44 -1.07 -11.50
N ILE A 10 3.20 -1.02 -10.19
CA ILE A 10 2.23 -1.87 -9.49
C ILE A 10 0.83 -1.58 -10.03
N ILE A 11 0.44 -0.32 -10.14
CA ILE A 11 -0.87 0.11 -10.65
C ILE A 11 -1.11 -0.40 -12.07
N ASN A 12 -0.16 -0.15 -12.99
CA ASN A 12 -0.30 -0.56 -14.38
C ASN A 12 -0.38 -2.09 -14.54
N ASN A 13 0.32 -2.85 -13.70
CA ASN A 13 0.25 -4.32 -13.73
C ASN A 13 -1.04 -4.85 -13.11
N THR A 14 -1.48 -4.30 -11.99
CA THR A 14 -2.64 -4.82 -11.24
C THR A 14 -3.97 -4.47 -11.91
N LEU A 15 -4.07 -3.33 -12.59
CA LEU A 15 -5.29 -2.94 -13.34
C LEU A 15 -5.59 -3.86 -14.54
N ASN A 16 -4.56 -4.39 -15.21
CA ASN A 16 -4.72 -5.10 -16.48
C ASN A 16 -4.65 -6.64 -16.35
N ALA A 17 -4.07 -7.16 -15.26
CA ALA A 17 -3.76 -8.58 -15.15
C ALA A 17 -4.56 -9.33 -14.06
N ASN A 18 -5.46 -8.68 -13.31
CA ASN A 18 -6.16 -9.25 -12.14
C ASN A 18 -5.22 -9.98 -11.16
N THR A 19 -3.95 -9.57 -11.11
CA THR A 19 -2.90 -10.20 -10.31
C THR A 19 -2.17 -9.14 -9.50
N ILE A 20 -1.91 -9.47 -8.24
CA ILE A 20 -1.10 -8.64 -7.36
C ILE A 20 0.33 -9.17 -7.44
N LYS A 21 1.27 -8.35 -7.92
CA LYS A 21 2.69 -8.69 -7.97
C LYS A 21 3.34 -8.33 -6.64
N PHE A 22 3.88 -9.33 -5.96
CA PHE A 22 4.50 -9.19 -4.65
C PHE A 22 5.99 -9.53 -4.73
N ASN A 23 6.86 -8.67 -4.18
CA ASN A 23 8.30 -8.93 -4.11
C ASN A 23 8.67 -9.37 -2.68
N TYR A 24 8.98 -10.66 -2.53
CA TYR A 24 9.32 -11.26 -1.24
C TYR A 24 10.50 -10.56 -0.53
N LEU A 25 11.55 -10.19 -1.25
CA LEU A 25 12.71 -9.53 -0.65
C LEU A 25 12.37 -8.13 -0.13
N GLN A 26 11.56 -7.37 -0.88
CA GLN A 26 11.10 -6.06 -0.43
C GLN A 26 10.23 -6.17 0.83
N VAL A 27 9.34 -7.17 0.89
CA VAL A 27 8.47 -7.35 2.07
C VAL A 27 9.24 -7.83 3.29
N ASN A 28 10.21 -8.74 3.12
CA ASN A 28 11.11 -9.10 4.22
C ASN A 28 11.97 -7.93 4.69
N GLY A 29 12.48 -7.12 3.77
CA GLY A 29 13.21 -5.90 4.12
C GLY A 29 12.33 -4.91 4.89
N TYR A 30 11.07 -4.81 4.53
CA TYR A 30 10.07 -4.00 5.22
C TYR A 30 9.74 -4.55 6.62
N LYS A 31 9.55 -5.87 6.75
CA LYS A 31 9.39 -6.57 8.05
C LYS A 31 10.54 -6.29 9.00
N GLY A 32 11.78 -6.26 8.48
CA GLY A 32 12.96 -5.93 9.29
C GLY A 32 12.92 -4.52 9.91
N LYS A 33 12.23 -3.57 9.26
CA LYS A 33 12.03 -2.20 9.74
C LYS A 33 10.86 -2.07 10.72
N ILE A 34 9.90 -2.99 10.66
CA ILE A 34 8.66 -2.94 11.43
C ILE A 34 8.50 -4.22 12.23
N ARG A 35 8.82 -4.15 13.52
CA ARG A 35 8.72 -5.31 14.41
C ARG A 35 7.29 -5.45 14.94
N ILE A 36 6.54 -6.40 14.40
CA ILE A 36 5.26 -6.84 14.95
C ILE A 36 5.32 -8.29 15.41
N LYS A 37 4.46 -8.67 16.37
CA LYS A 37 4.36 -10.03 16.92
C LYS A 37 3.31 -10.83 16.16
N GLU A 38 3.51 -11.00 14.86
CA GLU A 38 2.64 -11.80 13.99
C GLU A 38 3.42 -12.92 13.31
N THR A 39 2.70 -13.93 12.84
CA THR A 39 3.28 -14.96 11.98
C THR A 39 3.75 -14.34 10.65
N GLU A 40 4.62 -15.05 9.92
CA GLU A 40 5.02 -14.57 8.59
C GLU A 40 3.83 -14.48 7.64
N GLU A 41 2.93 -15.46 7.72
CA GLU A 41 1.73 -15.53 6.90
C GLU A 41 0.81 -14.33 7.18
N ASP A 42 0.56 -14.03 8.45
CA ASP A 42 -0.35 -12.94 8.84
C ASP A 42 0.26 -11.56 8.54
N PHE A 43 1.58 -11.42 8.67
CA PHE A 43 2.26 -10.22 8.18
C PHE A 43 2.06 -10.05 6.67
N VAL A 44 2.24 -11.13 5.88
CA VAL A 44 2.04 -11.08 4.43
C VAL A 44 0.58 -10.74 4.08
N LYS A 45 -0.40 -11.30 4.82
CA LYS A 45 -1.82 -10.94 4.66
C LYS A 45 -2.03 -9.45 4.88
N ILE A 46 -1.48 -8.87 5.96
CA ILE A 46 -1.59 -7.43 6.25
C ILE A 46 -1.08 -6.60 5.05
N ILE A 47 0.10 -6.94 4.50
CA ILE A 47 0.63 -6.23 3.33
C ILE A 47 -0.28 -6.41 2.11
N LEU A 48 -0.79 -7.62 1.89
CA LEU A 48 -1.69 -7.92 0.78
C LEU A 48 -2.98 -7.09 0.85
N TYR A 49 -3.58 -6.92 2.03
CA TYR A 49 -4.79 -6.10 2.19
C TYR A 49 -4.52 -4.62 1.92
N ARG A 50 -3.35 -4.07 2.29
CA ARG A 50 -2.93 -2.73 1.83
C ARG A 50 -2.81 -2.67 0.31
N MET A 51 -2.23 -3.70 -0.34
CA MET A 51 -2.12 -3.77 -1.80
C MET A 51 -3.48 -3.79 -2.50
N ILE A 52 -4.45 -4.53 -1.95
CA ILE A 52 -5.84 -4.51 -2.43
C ILE A 52 -6.45 -3.13 -2.25
N GLY A 53 -6.15 -2.45 -1.14
CA GLY A 53 -6.57 -1.08 -0.89
C GLY A 53 -6.12 -0.10 -1.98
N TYR A 54 -4.86 -0.15 -2.41
CA TYR A 54 -4.40 0.65 -3.57
C TYR A 54 -5.24 0.34 -4.80
N TYR A 55 -5.43 -0.94 -5.13
CA TYR A 55 -6.22 -1.32 -6.30
C TYR A 55 -7.65 -0.74 -6.25
N LEU A 56 -8.29 -0.75 -5.08
CA LEU A 56 -9.62 -0.17 -4.90
C LEU A 56 -9.63 1.35 -5.05
N ASP A 57 -8.62 2.04 -4.51
CA ASP A 57 -8.46 3.47 -4.67
C ASP A 57 -8.32 3.86 -6.15
N PHE A 58 -7.40 3.21 -6.87
CA PHE A 58 -7.21 3.43 -8.31
C PHE A 58 -8.46 3.15 -9.15
N LYS A 59 -9.22 2.12 -8.79
CA LYS A 59 -10.46 1.79 -9.52
C LYS A 59 -11.51 2.90 -9.39
N LYS A 60 -11.56 3.57 -8.23
CA LYS A 60 -12.49 4.67 -7.95
C LYS A 60 -11.98 6.00 -8.53
N ASN A 61 -10.69 6.26 -8.43
CA ASN A 61 -10.08 7.55 -8.74
C ASN A 61 -9.21 7.50 -10.01
N LYS A 62 -9.81 7.14 -11.16
CA LYS A 62 -9.08 7.04 -12.44
C LYS A 62 -8.37 8.34 -12.89
N HIS A 63 -8.78 9.49 -12.36
CA HIS A 63 -8.18 10.79 -12.67
C HIS A 63 -6.78 10.96 -12.07
N ASP A 64 -6.43 10.18 -11.04
CA ASP A 64 -5.15 10.23 -10.33
C ASP A 64 -3.97 9.93 -11.25
N LEU A 65 -4.17 9.06 -12.25
CA LEU A 65 -3.16 8.72 -13.24
C LEU A 65 -2.65 9.95 -14.03
N ARG A 66 -3.52 10.94 -14.29
CA ARG A 66 -3.12 12.14 -15.03
C ARG A 66 -2.16 13.00 -14.20
N ILE A 67 -2.45 13.18 -12.92
CA ILE A 67 -1.63 13.98 -12.00
C ILE A 67 -0.31 13.25 -11.74
N LEU A 68 -0.33 11.92 -11.56
CA LEU A 68 0.89 11.12 -11.42
C LEU A 68 1.82 11.25 -12.64
N MET A 69 1.27 11.32 -13.85
CA MET A 69 2.07 11.44 -15.07
C MET A 69 2.55 12.87 -15.35
N TYR A 70 1.67 13.87 -15.17
CA TYR A 70 1.87 15.22 -15.71
C TYR A 70 1.82 16.34 -14.67
N GLY A 71 1.43 16.05 -13.43
CA GLY A 71 1.33 17.06 -12.37
C GLY A 71 2.69 17.61 -11.95
N HIS A 72 2.67 18.74 -11.25
CA HIS A 72 3.85 19.29 -10.59
C HIS A 72 4.23 18.45 -9.36
N GLU A 73 5.47 18.57 -8.88
CA GLU A 73 5.96 17.74 -7.76
C GLU A 73 5.08 17.84 -6.51
N GLU A 74 4.65 19.04 -6.12
CA GLU A 74 3.76 19.24 -4.98
C GLU A 74 2.41 18.53 -5.16
N GLU A 75 1.83 18.59 -6.36
CA GLU A 75 0.57 17.91 -6.68
C GLU A 75 0.73 16.39 -6.62
N LYS A 76 1.86 15.88 -7.12
CA LYS A 76 2.21 14.46 -7.06
C LYS A 76 2.43 13.99 -5.62
N GLU A 77 3.13 14.76 -4.80
CA GLU A 77 3.36 14.43 -3.39
C GLU A 77 2.05 14.40 -2.60
N LYS A 78 1.19 15.41 -2.79
CA LYS A 78 -0.13 15.45 -2.16
C LYS A 78 -0.98 14.26 -2.57
N LEU A 79 -1.04 13.98 -3.88
CA LEU A 79 -1.79 12.84 -4.40
C LEU A 79 -1.23 11.50 -3.88
N LYS A 80 0.09 11.34 -3.82
CA LYS A 80 0.71 10.14 -3.24
C LYS A 80 0.29 9.97 -1.78
N SER A 81 0.31 11.03 -0.98
CA SER A 81 -0.13 10.97 0.43
C SER A 81 -1.61 10.56 0.57
N GLU A 82 -2.46 11.06 -0.32
CA GLU A 82 -3.87 10.68 -0.40
C GLU A 82 -4.05 9.20 -0.77
N ILE A 83 -3.39 8.74 -1.83
CA ILE A 83 -3.40 7.33 -2.27
C ILE A 83 -2.92 6.40 -1.15
N GLU A 84 -1.84 6.77 -0.46
CA GLU A 84 -1.33 6.01 0.69
C GLU A 84 -2.37 5.88 1.80
N THR A 85 -3.04 6.98 2.13
CA THR A 85 -4.09 7.00 3.16
C THR A 85 -5.27 6.13 2.75
N ASN A 86 -5.76 6.30 1.52
CA ASN A 86 -6.89 5.55 0.99
C ASN A 86 -6.58 4.05 0.87
N ALA A 87 -5.36 3.68 0.51
CA ALA A 87 -4.96 2.27 0.44
C ALA A 87 -5.05 1.58 1.81
N TRP A 88 -4.61 2.26 2.87
CA TRP A 88 -4.77 1.76 4.23
C TRP A 88 -6.25 1.69 4.63
N ASP A 89 -7.05 2.71 4.35
CA ASP A 89 -8.46 2.75 4.74
C ASP A 89 -9.29 1.68 4.01
N TYR A 90 -9.10 1.52 2.70
CA TYR A 90 -9.78 0.48 1.94
C TYR A 90 -9.32 -0.92 2.33
N GLY A 91 -8.01 -1.14 2.51
CA GLY A 91 -7.50 -2.43 2.96
C GLY A 91 -8.05 -2.82 4.33
N ARG A 92 -8.17 -1.85 5.25
CA ARG A 92 -8.78 -2.04 6.58
C ARG A 92 -10.22 -2.53 6.52
N THR A 93 -10.99 -2.13 5.50
CA THR A 93 -12.39 -2.58 5.35
C THR A 93 -12.52 -4.04 4.94
N LEU A 94 -11.44 -4.66 4.45
CA LEU A 94 -11.44 -6.01 3.91
C LEU A 94 -10.70 -7.02 4.77
N ILE A 95 -9.77 -6.57 5.61
CA ILE A 95 -8.95 -7.48 6.40
C ILE A 95 -9.80 -8.24 7.43
N PRO A 96 -9.53 -9.54 7.69
CA PRO A 96 -10.23 -10.28 8.71
C PRO A 96 -10.12 -9.63 10.09
N GLU A 97 -11.21 -9.68 10.86
CA GLU A 97 -11.33 -9.01 12.15
C GLU A 97 -10.20 -9.36 13.12
N GLN A 98 -9.74 -10.61 13.13
CA GLN A 98 -8.65 -11.08 13.99
C GLN A 98 -7.29 -10.43 13.70
N LEU A 99 -7.09 -9.82 12.52
CA LEU A 99 -5.85 -9.12 12.15
C LEU A 99 -6.00 -7.60 12.17
N LEU A 100 -7.18 -7.07 12.51
CA LEU A 100 -7.47 -5.64 12.41
C LEU A 100 -6.56 -4.79 13.30
N GLU A 101 -6.30 -5.22 14.54
CA GLU A 101 -5.40 -4.53 15.46
C GLU A 101 -3.96 -4.49 14.91
N SER A 102 -3.47 -5.63 14.41
CA SER A 102 -2.14 -5.73 13.84
C SER A 102 -2.00 -4.94 12.54
N TYR A 103 -3.06 -4.86 11.74
CA TYR A 103 -3.13 -4.01 10.56
C TYR A 103 -2.97 -2.54 10.91
N ASP A 104 -3.78 -2.05 11.85
CA ASP A 104 -3.73 -0.67 12.32
C ASP A 104 -2.34 -0.36 12.92
N LYS A 105 -1.76 -1.30 13.66
CA LYS A 105 -0.40 -1.16 14.19
C LYS A 105 0.67 -1.07 13.10
N VAL A 106 0.60 -1.87 12.05
CA VAL A 106 1.54 -1.77 10.92
C VAL A 106 1.38 -0.43 10.21
N ARG A 107 0.16 0.07 10.02
CA ARG A 107 -0.09 1.40 9.45
C ARG A 107 0.59 2.50 10.26
N GLU A 108 0.44 2.48 11.57
CA GLU A 108 1.07 3.49 12.44
C GLU A 108 2.60 3.43 12.39
N LEU A 109 3.18 2.22 12.38
CA LEU A 109 4.62 2.06 12.25
C LEU A 109 5.13 2.46 10.85
N ASP A 110 4.36 2.23 9.78
CA ASP A 110 4.69 2.67 8.42
C ASP A 110 4.79 4.20 8.35
N LYS A 111 3.84 4.92 8.95
CA LYS A 111 3.87 6.39 9.03
C LYS A 111 5.15 6.91 9.69
N MET A 112 5.66 6.21 10.70
CA MET A 112 6.92 6.58 11.37
C MET A 112 8.17 6.38 10.50
N LEU A 113 8.10 5.56 9.45
CA LEU A 113 9.22 5.34 8.52
C LEU A 113 9.31 6.38 7.40
N ILE A 114 8.29 7.24 7.28
CA ILE A 114 8.19 8.29 6.25
C ILE A 114 8.71 9.64 6.81
N ASN A 115 8.94 9.72 8.12
CA ASN A 115 9.54 10.87 8.82
C ASN A 115 11.08 10.81 8.86
#